data_AF-K2QC69-F1
#
_entry.id   AF-K2QC69-F1
#
_cell.length_a   1.000
_cell.length_b   1.000
_cell.length_c   1.000
_cell.angle_alpha   90.00
_cell.angle_beta   90.00
_cell.angle_gamma   90.00
#
_symmetry.space_group_name_H-M   'P 1'
#
loop_
_entity.id
_entity.type
_entity.pdbx_description
1 polymer ?
#
loop_
_entity_poly.entity_id
_entity_poly.type
_entity_poly.pdbx_seq_one_letter_code
_entity_poly.pdbx_strand_id
1 'polypeptide(L)'
;MENYSSENILTRVRLSEYMEVGAGAGQTANNQAVPLSDAGLENATLADHNSWAVVRPSGLLSDGVTVSRLRDYVTLHLGDDNSRPKIFMPTFNQNNQNQESNTTGRGLETLTGTYNTNLGIAMPGTHNQWNLGQTHTSTLRTWDERNGAEVLTANVTHTAQATVLSERGGYITMSEWMASGRPTGNFWVHDNDGWLYWATWLPQESATSLLLDALEVNFNNKDTFYGMHVESDVATAEGIDQWQGVSASAGELMQGIIS
;
A
#
# COMPACT_ATOMS: atom_id res chain seq x y z
N MET A 1 3.31 5.82 -0.76
CA MET A 1 4.73 5.47 -0.55
C MET A 1 5.48 6.71 -0.09
N GLU A 2 6.36 6.59 0.89
CA GLU A 2 7.22 7.65 1.40
C GLU A 2 8.68 7.37 1.01
N ASN A 3 9.38 8.37 0.49
CA ASN A 3 10.80 8.33 0.22
C ASN A 3 11.57 9.04 1.33
N TYR A 4 12.10 8.27 2.27
CA TYR A 4 12.97 8.75 3.34
C TYR A 4 14.47 8.59 3.00
N SER A 5 14.80 8.26 1.75
CA SER A 5 16.19 8.17 1.29
C SER A 5 16.71 9.53 0.81
N SER A 6 18.03 9.62 0.61
CA SER A 6 18.71 10.80 0.05
C SER A 6 18.73 10.84 -1.48
N GLU A 7 18.00 9.94 -2.14
CA GLU A 7 17.97 9.84 -3.60
C GLU A 7 16.54 9.83 -4.11
N ASN A 8 16.35 10.15 -5.39
CA ASN A 8 15.07 9.93 -6.03
C ASN A 8 14.88 8.43 -6.22
N ILE A 9 13.65 7.95 -5.98
CA ILE A 9 13.34 6.53 -6.11
C ILE A 9 12.22 6.30 -7.13
N LEU A 10 12.26 5.14 -7.76
CA LEU A 10 11.11 4.51 -8.36
C LEU A 10 10.49 3.56 -7.35
N THR A 11 9.17 3.44 -7.42
CA THR A 11 8.43 2.56 -6.54
C THR A 11 7.26 1.91 -7.27
N ARG A 12 7.02 0.65 -6.93
CA ARG A 12 5.80 -0.05 -7.26
C ARG A 12 5.24 -0.74 -6.03
N VAL A 13 3.93 -0.93 -6.02
CA VAL A 13 3.23 -1.64 -4.95
C VAL A 13 2.25 -2.64 -5.53
N ARG A 14 1.97 -3.69 -4.79
CA ARG A 14 0.95 -4.68 -5.12
C ARG A 14 0.06 -4.87 -3.90
N LEU A 15 -1.24 -4.80 -4.14
CA LEU A 15 -2.25 -5.03 -3.13
C LEU A 15 -2.80 -6.45 -3.28
N SER A 16 -2.97 -7.14 -2.16
CA SER A 16 -3.68 -8.43 -2.10
C SER A 16 -4.73 -8.39 -1.00
N GLU A 17 -5.87 -9.03 -1.25
CA GLU A 17 -7.05 -9.03 -0.38
C GLU A 17 -7.37 -10.44 0.10
N TYR A 18 -7.85 -10.54 1.33
CA TYR A 18 -8.38 -11.77 1.89
C TYR A 18 -9.66 -11.49 2.66
N MET A 19 -10.62 -12.40 2.52
CA MET A 19 -11.85 -12.37 3.28
C MET A 19 -12.25 -13.78 3.67
N GLU A 20 -12.68 -13.94 4.91
CA GLU A 20 -13.23 -15.19 5.42
C GLU A 20 -14.48 -14.93 6.24
N VAL A 21 -15.39 -15.90 6.24
CA VAL A 21 -16.70 -15.79 6.88
C VAL A 21 -16.92 -17.00 7.77
N GLY A 22 -17.32 -16.75 9.02
CA GLY A 22 -17.64 -17.79 10.00
C GLY A 22 -17.03 -17.54 11.37
N ALA A 23 -17.33 -18.45 12.29
CA ALA A 23 -16.95 -18.32 13.70
C ALA A 23 -15.43 -18.21 13.85
N GLY A 24 -14.97 -17.17 14.54
CA GLY A 24 -13.55 -16.93 14.77
C GLY A 24 -12.80 -16.33 13.58
N ALA A 25 -13.50 -15.76 12.60
CA ALA A 25 -12.87 -15.02 11.50
C ALA A 25 -11.85 -13.98 12.02
N GLY A 26 -10.67 -13.94 11.39
CA GLY A 26 -9.56 -13.05 11.74
C GLY A 26 -8.75 -13.49 12.97
N GLN A 27 -9.11 -14.60 13.61
CA GLN A 27 -8.37 -15.12 14.77
C GLN A 27 -7.31 -16.13 14.32
N THR A 28 -6.19 -16.18 15.03
CA THR A 28 -5.15 -17.20 14.81
C THR A 28 -5.45 -18.52 15.52
N ALA A 29 -6.29 -18.49 16.56
CA ALA A 29 -6.70 -19.65 17.33
C ALA A 29 -8.21 -19.87 17.26
N ASN A 30 -8.64 -21.13 17.17
CA ASN A 30 -10.04 -21.55 17.07
C ASN A 30 -10.81 -20.90 15.90
N ASN A 31 -10.12 -20.59 14.80
CA ASN A 31 -10.74 -20.07 13.59
C ASN A 31 -11.43 -21.20 12.83
N GLN A 32 -12.75 -21.10 12.68
CA GLN A 32 -13.60 -22.01 11.91
C GLN A 32 -14.20 -21.31 10.68
N ALA A 33 -13.76 -20.08 10.39
CA ALA A 33 -14.16 -19.36 9.20
C ALA A 33 -13.61 -20.05 7.96
N VAL A 34 -14.31 -19.84 6.85
CA VAL A 34 -13.91 -20.35 5.53
C VAL A 34 -13.60 -19.15 4.65
N PRO A 35 -12.51 -19.18 3.86
CA PRO A 35 -12.25 -18.16 2.85
C PRO A 35 -13.46 -17.97 1.93
N LEU A 36 -13.70 -16.73 1.49
CA LEU A 36 -14.83 -16.42 0.62
C LEU A 36 -14.72 -17.21 -0.70
N SER A 37 -15.76 -17.97 -1.05
CA SER A 37 -15.79 -18.72 -2.32
C SER A 37 -15.84 -17.77 -3.51
N ASP A 38 -15.28 -18.20 -4.65
CA ASP A 38 -15.33 -17.48 -5.93
C ASP A 38 -14.64 -16.10 -5.86
N ALA A 39 -13.76 -15.92 -4.88
CA ALA A 39 -12.97 -14.72 -4.67
C ALA A 39 -11.49 -14.91 -5.06
N GLY A 40 -11.11 -16.09 -5.55
CA GLY A 40 -9.71 -16.46 -5.75
C GLY A 40 -8.99 -16.83 -4.45
N LEU A 41 -9.75 -17.28 -3.44
CA LEU A 41 -9.28 -17.58 -2.09
C LEU A 41 -9.42 -19.07 -1.72
N GLU A 42 -9.70 -19.94 -2.69
CA GLU A 42 -10.04 -21.35 -2.46
C GLU A 42 -8.93 -22.14 -1.74
N ASN A 43 -7.68 -21.72 -1.91
CA ASN A 43 -6.50 -22.28 -1.23
C ASN A 43 -5.81 -21.24 -0.33
N ALA A 44 -6.43 -20.08 -0.12
CA ALA A 44 -5.85 -19.01 0.67
C ALA A 44 -5.96 -19.31 2.16
N THR A 45 -5.00 -18.81 2.93
CA THR A 45 -5.05 -18.87 4.39
C THR A 45 -4.77 -17.50 4.97
N LEU A 46 -5.35 -17.21 6.13
CA LEU A 46 -5.12 -15.96 6.87
C LEU A 46 -3.63 -15.70 7.14
N ALA A 47 -2.83 -16.75 7.39
CA ALA A 47 -1.42 -16.63 7.78
C ALA A 47 -0.44 -16.51 6.60
N ASP A 48 -0.84 -16.93 5.39
CA ASP A 48 0.01 -16.86 4.20
C ASP A 48 -0.47 -15.75 3.26
N HIS A 49 0.08 -14.55 3.44
CA HIS A 49 -0.28 -13.38 2.62
C HIS A 49 0.01 -13.56 1.12
N ASN A 50 0.92 -14.47 0.74
CA ASN A 50 1.19 -14.76 -0.68
C ASN A 50 0.05 -15.54 -1.34
N SER A 51 -0.80 -16.18 -0.54
CA SER A 51 -1.98 -16.92 -1.01
C SER A 51 -3.20 -16.03 -1.23
N TRP A 52 -3.13 -14.74 -0.86
CA TRP A 52 -4.24 -13.79 -0.95
C TRP A 52 -4.51 -13.36 -2.39
N ALA A 53 -5.75 -12.94 -2.67
CA ALA A 53 -6.17 -12.58 -4.01
C ALA A 53 -5.57 -11.22 -4.41
N VAL A 54 -4.76 -11.20 -5.47
CA VAL A 54 -4.15 -9.98 -5.99
C VAL A 54 -5.22 -9.04 -6.55
N VAL A 55 -5.18 -7.77 -6.17
CA VAL A 55 -6.02 -6.71 -6.72
C VAL A 55 -5.60 -6.43 -8.15
N ARG A 56 -6.56 -6.48 -9.08
CA ARG A 56 -6.35 -6.19 -10.51
C ARG A 56 -7.29 -5.07 -10.97
N PRO A 57 -6.90 -4.29 -11.99
CA PRO A 57 -7.68 -3.13 -12.40
C PRO A 57 -9.09 -3.50 -12.91
N SER A 58 -9.24 -4.70 -13.47
CA SER A 58 -10.52 -5.21 -13.97
C SER A 58 -11.45 -5.77 -12.88
N GLY A 59 -10.94 -6.00 -11.66
CA GLY A 59 -11.63 -6.76 -10.63
C GLY A 59 -11.79 -8.27 -10.94
N LEU A 60 -11.19 -8.75 -12.02
CA LEU A 60 -11.19 -10.16 -12.40
C LEU A 60 -10.15 -10.94 -11.61
N LEU A 61 -10.40 -12.23 -11.43
CA LEU A 61 -9.45 -13.21 -10.93
C LEU A 61 -8.30 -13.41 -11.95
N SER A 62 -7.30 -14.20 -11.53
CA SER A 62 -6.14 -14.53 -12.37
C SER A 62 -6.47 -15.29 -13.65
N ASP A 63 -7.67 -15.87 -13.75
CA ASP A 63 -8.18 -16.51 -14.97
C ASP A 63 -8.60 -15.52 -16.05
N GLY A 64 -8.70 -14.23 -15.72
CA GLY A 64 -9.05 -13.15 -16.64
C GLY A 64 -10.51 -13.18 -17.13
N VAL A 65 -11.39 -13.96 -16.50
CA VAL A 65 -12.80 -14.09 -16.90
C VAL A 65 -13.78 -14.01 -15.74
N THR A 66 -13.38 -14.47 -14.55
CA THR A 66 -14.25 -14.51 -13.37
C THR A 66 -14.09 -13.22 -12.58
N VAL A 67 -15.20 -12.54 -12.27
CA VAL A 67 -15.18 -11.37 -11.36
C VAL A 67 -14.99 -11.89 -9.94
N SER A 68 -14.05 -11.32 -9.19
CA SER A 68 -13.85 -11.69 -7.78
C SER A 68 -15.08 -11.35 -6.96
N ARG A 69 -15.60 -12.33 -6.21
CA ARG A 69 -16.71 -12.12 -5.28
C ARG A 69 -16.40 -11.11 -4.16
N LEU A 70 -15.13 -10.79 -3.91
CA LEU A 70 -14.76 -9.67 -3.03
C LEU A 70 -15.43 -8.35 -3.43
N ARG A 71 -15.70 -8.15 -4.72
CA ARG A 71 -16.35 -6.93 -5.24
C ARG A 71 -17.81 -6.78 -4.83
N ASP A 72 -18.46 -7.84 -4.33
CA ASP A 72 -19.80 -7.76 -3.73
C ASP A 72 -19.76 -7.11 -2.33
N TYR A 73 -18.60 -7.13 -1.67
CA TYR A 73 -18.43 -6.78 -0.27
C TYR A 73 -17.49 -5.60 -0.05
N VAL A 74 -16.55 -5.37 -0.97
CA VAL A 74 -15.47 -4.42 -0.80
C VAL A 74 -15.26 -3.63 -2.09
N THR A 75 -15.34 -2.30 -1.95
CA THR A 75 -15.00 -1.34 -3.00
C THR A 75 -13.73 -0.60 -2.61
N LEU A 76 -12.74 -0.62 -3.51
CA LEU A 76 -11.49 0.13 -3.38
C LEU A 76 -11.60 1.42 -4.21
N HIS A 77 -11.41 2.56 -3.57
CA HIS A 77 -11.31 3.84 -4.26
C HIS A 77 -9.83 4.15 -4.45
N LEU A 78 -9.31 3.73 -5.61
CA LEU A 78 -7.91 3.94 -5.99
C LEU A 78 -7.69 5.33 -6.59
N GLY A 79 -6.48 5.85 -6.40
CA GLY A 79 -6.11 7.21 -6.76
C GLY A 79 -6.49 8.21 -5.68
N ASP A 80 -6.27 9.48 -5.99
CA ASP A 80 -6.62 10.59 -5.11
C ASP A 80 -7.67 11.48 -5.82
N ASP A 81 -8.54 12.15 -5.06
CA ASP A 81 -9.59 13.03 -5.56
C ASP A 81 -9.08 14.26 -6.34
N ASN A 82 -7.75 14.41 -6.48
CA ASN A 82 -7.00 15.54 -7.02
C ASN A 82 -7.39 16.91 -6.45
N SER A 83 -8.17 16.97 -5.37
CA SER A 83 -8.72 18.24 -4.89
C SER A 83 -7.66 19.03 -4.14
N ARG A 84 -6.73 18.33 -3.48
CA ARG A 84 -5.59 18.87 -2.75
C ARG A 84 -4.61 17.77 -2.32
N PRO A 85 -3.32 18.09 -2.14
CA PRO A 85 -2.37 17.21 -1.49
C PRO A 85 -2.85 16.77 -0.10
N LYS A 86 -2.53 15.54 0.28
CA LYS A 86 -2.85 15.01 1.60
C LYS A 86 -1.71 15.29 2.56
N ILE A 87 -2.03 15.50 3.84
CA ILE A 87 -1.02 15.78 4.86
C ILE A 87 -0.71 14.50 5.61
N PHE A 88 0.56 14.13 5.61
CA PHE A 88 1.07 12.95 6.31
C PHE A 88 2.16 13.36 7.31
N MET A 89 2.32 12.54 8.35
CA MET A 89 3.49 12.61 9.23
C MET A 89 4.50 11.59 8.73
N PRO A 90 5.75 12.00 8.39
CA PRO A 90 6.81 11.08 8.01
C PRO A 90 6.98 9.91 8.97
N THR A 91 7.19 8.72 8.44
CA THR A 91 7.23 7.47 9.21
C THR A 91 8.36 7.47 10.23
N PHE A 92 8.09 6.97 11.44
CA PHE A 92 9.10 6.68 12.46
C PHE A 92 9.66 5.25 12.33
N ASN A 93 9.08 4.43 11.46
CA ASN A 93 9.62 3.13 11.09
C ASN A 93 10.28 3.25 9.71
N GLN A 94 11.60 3.50 9.71
CA GLN A 94 12.47 3.52 8.52
C GLN A 94 13.37 2.26 8.49
N ASN A 95 13.02 1.23 9.26
CA ASN A 95 13.70 -0.05 9.25
C ASN A 95 13.17 -0.89 8.07
N ASN A 96 13.97 -1.02 7.02
CA ASN A 96 13.61 -1.77 5.80
C ASN A 96 13.48 -3.30 6.01
N GLN A 97 13.88 -3.84 7.17
CA GLN A 97 13.64 -5.23 7.55
C GLN A 97 12.32 -5.41 8.31
N ASN A 98 11.60 -4.33 8.57
CA ASN A 98 10.37 -4.36 9.34
C ASN A 98 9.16 -4.06 8.46
N GLN A 99 8.22 -5.03 8.40
CA GLN A 99 7.00 -4.95 7.60
C GLN A 99 5.77 -4.45 8.40
N GLU A 100 5.96 -4.03 9.65
CA GLU A 100 4.90 -3.43 10.47
C GLU A 100 4.27 -2.22 9.75
N SER A 101 2.96 -2.25 9.57
CA SER A 101 2.23 -1.14 8.99
C SER A 101 1.88 -0.08 10.03
N ASN A 102 1.91 1.20 9.62
CA ASN A 102 1.49 2.29 10.47
C ASN A 102 -0.05 2.43 10.43
N THR A 103 -0.73 1.69 11.29
CA THR A 103 -2.20 1.62 11.31
C THR A 103 -2.79 2.57 12.35
N THR A 104 -3.87 3.29 12.01
CA THR A 104 -4.59 4.15 12.97
C THR A 104 -6.10 3.84 13.00
N GLY A 105 -6.82 4.42 13.95
CA GLY A 105 -8.23 4.15 14.21
C GLY A 105 -8.53 2.75 14.73
N ARG A 106 -9.23 1.96 13.91
CA ARG A 106 -9.69 0.60 14.24
C ARG A 106 -9.02 -0.49 13.42
N GLY A 107 -8.04 -0.14 12.59
CA GLY A 107 -7.28 -1.15 11.87
C GLY A 107 -6.44 -1.99 12.84
N LEU A 108 -6.42 -3.30 12.60
CA LEU A 108 -5.55 -4.25 13.28
C LEU A 108 -4.26 -4.38 12.47
N GLU A 109 -3.11 -4.16 13.10
CA GLU A 109 -1.82 -4.52 12.54
C GLU A 109 -1.55 -6.00 12.90
N THR A 110 -1.34 -6.85 11.89
CA THR A 110 -1.35 -8.31 12.07
C THR A 110 -0.01 -8.88 12.54
N LEU A 111 1.12 -8.20 12.36
CA LEU A 111 2.44 -8.68 12.81
C LEU A 111 2.61 -8.55 14.33
N THR A 112 2.08 -7.48 14.92
CA THR A 112 2.08 -7.17 16.35
C THR A 112 0.79 -7.61 17.04
N GLY A 113 -0.30 -7.81 16.28
CA GLY A 113 -1.63 -8.11 16.80
C GLY A 113 -2.25 -6.95 17.58
N THR A 114 -1.80 -5.72 17.31
CA THR A 114 -2.23 -4.53 18.03
C THR A 114 -3.13 -3.63 17.18
N TYR A 115 -4.10 -3.00 17.83
CA TYR A 115 -4.87 -1.92 17.24
C TYR A 115 -4.13 -0.61 17.46
N ASN A 116 -3.96 0.18 16.40
CA ASN A 116 -3.17 1.40 16.36
C ASN A 116 -1.67 1.19 16.61
N THR A 117 -0.84 1.66 15.69
CA THR A 117 0.58 1.81 15.98
C THR A 117 0.79 2.81 17.10
N ASN A 118 1.57 2.38 18.09
CA ASN A 118 1.78 3.18 19.28
C ASN A 118 2.84 4.26 19.01
N LEU A 119 2.42 5.34 18.34
CA LEU A 119 3.19 6.59 18.22
C LEU A 119 3.23 7.38 19.55
N GLY A 120 2.67 6.83 20.64
CA GLY A 120 2.50 7.52 21.93
C GLY A 120 1.36 8.54 21.93
N ILE A 121 0.59 8.62 20.85
CA ILE A 121 -0.54 9.54 20.68
C ILE A 121 -1.77 8.77 20.19
N ALA A 122 -2.95 9.20 20.64
CA ALA A 122 -4.21 8.64 20.17
C ALA A 122 -4.49 9.13 18.74
N MET A 123 -4.51 8.19 17.79
CA MET A 123 -4.78 8.48 16.37
C MET A 123 -6.12 7.85 16.00
N PRO A 124 -7.21 8.65 15.90
CA PRO A 124 -8.56 8.12 15.72
C PRO A 124 -8.82 7.49 14.33
N GLY A 125 -7.85 7.58 13.40
CA GLY A 125 -7.97 7.03 12.05
C GLY A 125 -8.95 7.79 11.16
N THR A 126 -9.11 9.09 11.41
CA THR A 126 -9.94 9.97 10.59
C THR A 126 -9.13 10.58 9.46
N HIS A 127 -9.80 10.93 8.36
CA HIS A 127 -9.20 11.68 7.27
C HIS A 127 -8.63 13.03 7.77
N ASN A 128 -7.54 13.51 7.16
CA ASN A 128 -6.78 14.72 7.58
C ASN A 128 -6.35 14.73 9.07
N GLN A 129 -5.85 13.61 9.60
CA GLN A 129 -5.39 13.51 10.99
C GLN A 129 -4.21 14.43 11.36
N TRP A 130 -3.48 14.96 10.38
CA TRP A 130 -2.35 15.88 10.56
C TRP A 130 -2.60 17.23 9.89
N ASN A 131 -2.05 18.29 10.48
CA ASN A 131 -1.98 19.62 9.87
C ASN A 131 -0.59 19.86 9.27
N LEU A 132 -0.52 20.60 8.16
CA LEU A 132 0.76 20.95 7.53
C LEU A 132 1.65 21.70 8.54
N GLY A 133 2.90 21.28 8.70
CA GLY A 133 3.84 21.87 9.65
C GLY A 133 3.66 21.42 11.11
N GLN A 134 2.66 20.57 11.41
CA GLN A 134 2.53 19.98 12.74
C GLN A 134 3.71 19.07 13.03
N THR A 135 4.32 19.21 14.21
CA THR A 135 5.46 18.37 14.62
C THR A 135 5.04 17.26 15.57
N HIS A 136 5.71 16.12 15.49
CA HIS A 136 5.61 15.05 16.49
C HIS A 136 6.99 14.50 16.81
N THR A 137 7.20 14.10 18.07
CA THR A 137 8.46 13.54 18.53
C THR A 137 8.26 12.11 18.99
N SER A 138 9.05 11.17 18.47
CA SER A 138 8.96 9.76 18.83
C SER A 138 10.33 9.06 18.67
N THR A 139 10.34 7.74 18.85
CA THR A 139 11.52 6.91 18.61
C THR A 139 11.58 6.54 17.13
N LEU A 140 12.66 6.92 16.45
CA LEU A 140 12.96 6.50 15.09
C LEU A 140 13.58 5.10 15.10
N ARG A 141 13.09 4.24 14.21
CA ARG A 141 13.63 2.89 13.96
C ARG A 141 14.32 2.88 12.60
N THR A 142 15.54 2.40 12.55
CA THR A 142 16.34 2.24 11.31
C THR A 142 17.05 0.90 11.31
N TRP A 143 17.58 0.48 10.16
CA TRP A 143 18.39 -0.72 10.03
C TRP A 143 19.87 -0.35 9.82
N ASP A 144 20.76 -0.87 10.67
CA ASP A 144 22.20 -0.77 10.46
C ASP A 144 22.68 -2.00 9.69
N GLU A 145 22.89 -1.84 8.38
CA GLU A 145 23.35 -2.92 7.50
C GLU A 145 24.74 -3.45 7.89
N ARG A 146 25.63 -2.62 8.45
CA ARG A 146 26.97 -3.05 8.83
C ARG A 146 26.93 -4.02 10.00
N ASN A 147 26.04 -3.77 10.95
CA ASN A 147 25.91 -4.57 12.16
C ASN A 147 24.77 -5.60 12.09
N GLY A 148 23.92 -5.53 11.07
CA GLY A 148 22.77 -6.41 10.89
C GLY A 148 21.78 -6.30 12.06
N ALA A 149 21.51 -5.08 12.52
CA ALA A 149 20.70 -4.84 13.71
C ALA A 149 19.81 -3.60 13.58
N GLU A 150 18.67 -3.62 14.28
CA GLU A 150 17.79 -2.45 14.42
C GLU A 150 18.44 -1.41 15.34
N VAL A 151 18.38 -0.15 14.92
CA VAL A 151 18.82 1.00 15.70
C VAL A 151 17.62 1.85 16.08
N LEU A 152 17.47 2.07 17.39
CA LEU A 152 16.43 2.92 17.98
C LEU A 152 17.03 4.26 18.39
N THR A 153 16.57 5.34 17.76
CA THR A 153 16.97 6.70 18.09
C THR A 153 15.82 7.43 18.77
N ALA A 154 15.95 7.70 20.07
CA ALA A 154 14.92 8.38 20.85
C ALA A 154 14.85 9.88 20.52
N ASN A 155 13.66 10.46 20.72
CA ASN A 155 13.39 11.89 20.64
C ASN A 155 13.68 12.52 19.26
N VAL A 156 13.41 11.78 18.18
CA VAL A 156 13.45 12.33 16.82
C VAL A 156 12.16 13.09 16.55
N THR A 157 12.25 14.30 16.00
CA THR A 157 11.09 15.13 15.66
C THR A 157 10.88 15.13 14.16
N HIS A 158 9.70 14.71 13.73
CA HIS A 158 9.24 14.87 12.35
C HIS A 158 8.24 16.01 12.26
N THR A 159 8.16 16.60 11.07
CA THR A 159 7.18 17.63 10.71
C THR A 159 6.26 17.05 9.65
N ALA A 160 4.95 17.22 9.82
CA ALA A 160 3.95 16.79 8.88
C ALA A 160 4.05 17.61 7.58
N GLN A 161 3.97 16.91 6.45
CA GLN A 161 4.23 17.44 5.12
C GLN A 161 3.08 17.07 4.17
N ALA A 162 2.99 17.80 3.06
CA ALA A 162 2.09 17.46 1.98
C ALA A 162 2.68 16.34 1.13
N THR A 163 1.84 15.42 0.66
CA THR A 163 2.18 14.54 -0.46
C THR A 163 2.45 15.37 -1.72
N VAL A 164 3.05 14.77 -2.74
CA VAL A 164 3.03 15.37 -4.08
C VAL A 164 1.58 15.59 -4.54
N LEU A 165 1.38 16.62 -5.36
CA LEU A 165 0.08 16.89 -5.98
C LEU A 165 -0.18 15.82 -7.04
N SER A 166 -1.31 15.11 -6.91
CA SER A 166 -1.70 14.11 -7.88
C SER A 166 -2.06 14.75 -9.23
N GLU A 167 -1.72 14.05 -10.28
CA GLU A 167 -2.16 14.31 -11.64
C GLU A 167 -3.10 13.20 -12.09
N ARG A 168 -3.93 13.42 -13.11
CA ARG A 168 -4.74 12.35 -13.75
C ARG A 168 -5.62 11.50 -12.82
N GLY A 169 -6.03 12.01 -11.66
CA GLY A 169 -6.84 11.22 -10.70
C GLY A 169 -5.99 10.47 -9.67
N GLY A 170 -4.67 10.67 -9.69
CA GLY A 170 -3.72 9.87 -8.93
C GLY A 170 -3.62 8.41 -9.40
N TYR A 171 -4.42 7.98 -10.38
CA TYR A 171 -4.52 6.60 -10.82
C TYR A 171 -5.02 6.50 -12.26
N ILE A 172 -4.39 5.61 -13.04
CA ILE A 172 -4.89 5.11 -14.32
C ILE A 172 -4.52 3.62 -14.47
N THR A 173 -5.21 2.91 -15.35
CA THR A 173 -4.78 1.56 -15.76
C THR A 173 -3.63 1.62 -16.77
N MET A 174 -2.83 0.55 -16.87
CA MET A 174 -1.78 0.42 -17.88
C MET A 174 -2.33 0.57 -19.31
N SER A 175 -3.55 0.10 -19.56
CA SER A 175 -4.22 0.25 -20.85
C SER A 175 -4.52 1.71 -21.21
N GLU A 176 -5.01 2.50 -20.24
CA GLU A 176 -5.28 3.93 -20.41
C GLU A 176 -3.98 4.74 -20.50
N TRP A 177 -2.94 4.34 -19.77
CA TRP A 177 -1.61 4.92 -19.87
C TRP A 177 -1.06 4.80 -21.30
N MET A 178 -1.10 3.62 -21.90
CA MET A 178 -0.68 3.41 -23.29
C MET A 178 -1.53 4.25 -24.26
N ALA A 179 -2.85 4.25 -24.09
CA ALA A 179 -3.78 4.99 -24.93
C ALA A 179 -3.62 6.52 -24.82
N SER A 180 -3.16 7.02 -23.67
CA SER A 180 -2.94 8.45 -23.41
C SER A 180 -1.57 8.96 -23.85
N GLY A 181 -0.82 8.16 -24.62
CA GLY A 181 0.48 8.55 -25.17
C GLY A 181 1.64 8.30 -24.20
N ARG A 182 1.48 7.38 -23.25
CA ARG A 182 2.53 6.97 -22.30
C ARG A 182 3.11 8.12 -21.45
N PRO A 183 2.27 8.97 -20.84
CA PRO A 183 2.75 10.09 -20.04
C PRO A 183 3.49 9.62 -18.78
N THR A 184 4.45 10.41 -18.31
CA THR A 184 4.95 10.35 -16.93
C THR A 184 4.23 11.40 -16.08
N GLY A 185 4.28 11.26 -14.76
CA GLY A 185 3.71 12.24 -13.84
C GLY A 185 3.31 11.67 -12.49
N ASN A 186 2.68 12.51 -11.67
CA ASN A 186 2.33 12.17 -10.28
C ASN A 186 1.04 11.33 -10.19
N PHE A 187 1.09 10.09 -10.67
CA PHE A 187 -0.03 9.15 -10.61
C PHE A 187 0.45 7.70 -10.61
N TRP A 188 -0.41 6.80 -10.13
CA TRP A 188 -0.22 5.36 -10.17
C TRP A 188 -0.69 4.78 -11.52
N VAL A 189 0.08 3.85 -12.09
CA VAL A 189 -0.29 3.06 -13.28
C VAL A 189 -0.49 1.61 -12.85
N HIS A 190 -1.71 1.11 -12.92
CA HIS A 190 -2.06 -0.25 -12.50
C HIS A 190 -2.03 -1.22 -13.67
N ASP A 191 -1.08 -2.14 -13.64
CA ASP A 191 -0.91 -3.18 -14.65
C ASP A 191 -1.80 -4.41 -14.36
N ASN A 192 -2.06 -5.20 -15.39
CA ASN A 192 -2.93 -6.37 -15.32
C ASN A 192 -2.36 -7.48 -14.45
N ASP A 193 -1.04 -7.50 -14.19
CA ASP A 193 -0.39 -8.43 -13.25
C ASP A 193 -0.64 -8.07 -11.77
N GLY A 194 -1.26 -6.91 -11.51
CA GLY A 194 -1.59 -6.39 -10.18
C GLY A 194 -0.56 -5.45 -9.57
N TRP A 195 0.55 -5.16 -10.27
CA TRP A 195 1.51 -4.14 -9.83
C TRP A 195 1.02 -2.74 -10.20
N LEU A 196 1.20 -1.80 -9.28
CA LEU A 196 0.92 -0.39 -9.43
C LEU A 196 2.22 0.39 -9.38
N TYR A 197 2.58 1.04 -10.47
CA TYR A 197 3.84 1.76 -10.64
C TYR A 197 3.60 3.25 -10.43
N TRP A 198 4.46 3.92 -9.65
CA TRP A 198 4.46 5.37 -9.60
C TRP A 198 5.08 5.91 -10.90
N ALA A 199 4.33 6.71 -11.65
CA ALA A 199 4.64 7.03 -13.06
C ALA A 199 5.71 8.12 -13.25
N THR A 200 6.53 8.38 -12.24
CA THR A 200 7.66 9.32 -12.29
C THR A 200 8.63 9.02 -11.14
N TRP A 201 9.78 9.70 -11.11
CA TRP A 201 10.66 9.70 -9.95
C TRP A 201 9.95 10.30 -8.73
N LEU A 202 9.97 9.59 -7.61
CA LEU A 202 9.56 10.15 -6.32
C LEU A 202 10.74 10.90 -5.69
N PRO A 203 10.66 12.23 -5.50
CA PRO A 203 11.76 13.00 -4.93
C PRO A 203 12.16 12.53 -3.53
N GLN A 204 13.41 12.80 -3.14
CA GLN A 204 13.87 12.64 -1.75
C GLN A 204 12.95 13.36 -0.76
N GLU A 205 12.81 12.81 0.43
CA GLU A 205 12.03 13.38 1.55
C GLU A 205 10.57 13.73 1.18
N SER A 206 9.96 12.97 0.27
CA SER A 206 8.59 13.23 -0.21
C SER A 206 7.73 11.96 -0.20
N ALA A 207 6.42 12.11 -0.42
CA ALA A 207 5.51 10.98 -0.53
C ALA A 207 4.62 11.10 -1.77
N THR A 208 4.29 9.96 -2.36
CA THR A 208 3.29 9.86 -3.44
C THR A 208 1.94 10.41 -2.99
N SER A 209 1.06 10.73 -3.93
CA SER A 209 -0.36 10.88 -3.61
C SER A 209 -0.94 9.54 -3.09
N LEU A 210 -2.17 9.57 -2.57
CA LEU A 210 -2.83 8.36 -2.11
C LEU A 210 -2.95 7.36 -3.25
N LEU A 211 -2.60 6.10 -2.95
CA LEU A 211 -2.98 5.00 -3.82
C LEU A 211 -4.41 4.56 -3.53
N LEU A 212 -4.77 4.45 -2.26
CA LEU A 212 -6.10 4.08 -1.78
C LEU A 212 -6.63 5.27 -1.00
N ASP A 213 -7.63 5.97 -1.54
CA ASP A 213 -8.29 7.10 -0.88
C ASP A 213 -9.33 6.62 0.12
N ALA A 214 -10.10 5.58 -0.26
CA ALA A 214 -11.11 4.99 0.61
C ALA A 214 -11.29 3.49 0.38
N LEU A 215 -11.70 2.82 1.45
CA LEU A 215 -12.15 1.45 1.47
C LEU A 215 -13.61 1.45 1.94
N GLU A 216 -14.53 1.05 1.08
CA GLU A 216 -15.92 0.83 1.47
C GLU A 216 -16.16 -0.66 1.69
N VAL A 217 -16.77 -0.98 2.83
CA VAL A 217 -17.03 -2.34 3.26
C VAL A 217 -18.53 -2.53 3.49
N ASN A 218 -19.10 -3.52 2.83
CA ASN A 218 -20.53 -3.81 2.84
C ASN A 218 -20.80 -5.26 3.28
N PHE A 219 -20.47 -5.57 4.53
CA PHE A 219 -20.92 -6.79 5.20
C PHE A 219 -21.41 -6.48 6.61
N ASN A 220 -22.40 -7.24 7.06
CA ASN A 220 -23.22 -6.91 8.24
C ASN A 220 -23.12 -7.94 9.39
N ASN A 221 -22.17 -8.86 9.32
CA ASN A 221 -21.99 -9.92 10.30
C ASN A 221 -20.77 -9.67 11.19
N LYS A 222 -20.89 -10.10 12.46
CA LYS A 222 -19.79 -10.05 13.45
C LYS A 222 -18.71 -11.10 13.19
N ASP A 223 -18.97 -12.03 12.28
CA ASP A 223 -18.16 -13.22 11.97
C ASP A 223 -17.58 -13.11 10.55
N THR A 224 -16.99 -11.97 10.23
CA THR A 224 -16.30 -11.75 8.96
C THR A 224 -15.05 -10.94 9.18
N PHE A 225 -13.99 -11.39 8.53
CA PHE A 225 -12.71 -10.72 8.51
C PHE A 225 -12.40 -10.32 7.07
N TYR A 226 -11.87 -9.11 6.93
CA TYR A 226 -11.27 -8.62 5.71
C TYR A 226 -9.88 -8.09 6.03
N GLY A 227 -8.90 -8.49 5.24
CA GLY A 227 -7.52 -8.05 5.33
C GLY A 227 -7.01 -7.55 3.99
N MET A 228 -6.13 -6.56 4.05
CA MET A 228 -5.33 -6.12 2.91
C MET A 228 -3.86 -6.27 3.23
N HIS A 229 -3.12 -6.88 2.32
CA HIS A 229 -1.68 -6.98 2.36
C HIS A 229 -1.07 -6.09 1.27
N VAL A 230 0.04 -5.44 1.59
CA VAL A 230 0.76 -4.58 0.66
C VAL A 230 2.19 -5.10 0.55
N GLU A 231 2.59 -5.36 -0.69
CA GLU A 231 3.98 -5.60 -1.06
C GLU A 231 4.47 -4.38 -1.85
N SER A 232 5.75 -4.06 -1.71
CA SER A 232 6.35 -2.94 -2.45
C SER A 232 7.78 -3.23 -2.85
N ASP A 233 8.13 -2.78 -4.04
CA ASP A 233 9.53 -2.62 -4.44
C ASP A 233 9.87 -1.14 -4.56
N VAL A 234 11.08 -0.81 -4.11
CA VAL A 234 11.67 0.51 -4.24
C VAL A 234 13.07 0.35 -4.84
N ALA A 235 13.45 1.25 -5.74
CA ALA A 235 14.77 1.24 -6.34
C ALA A 235 15.22 2.64 -6.71
N THR A 236 16.51 2.89 -6.60
CA THR A 236 17.18 4.00 -7.26
C THR A 236 17.39 3.66 -8.74
N ALA A 237 17.94 4.58 -9.53
CA ALA A 237 18.23 4.32 -10.95
C ALA A 237 19.14 3.11 -11.17
N GLU A 238 20.07 2.86 -10.25
CA GLU A 238 21.05 1.79 -10.35
C GLU A 238 20.49 0.42 -9.94
N GLY A 239 19.38 0.37 -9.20
CA GLY A 239 18.81 -0.87 -8.66
C GLY A 239 17.57 -1.38 -9.38
N ILE A 240 17.06 -0.67 -10.39
CA ILE A 240 15.78 -0.99 -11.02
C ILE A 240 15.80 -2.31 -11.80
N ASP A 241 16.96 -2.70 -12.32
CA ASP A 241 17.16 -3.95 -13.07
C ASP A 241 17.00 -5.20 -12.20
N GLN A 242 16.96 -5.05 -10.87
CA GLN A 242 16.74 -6.13 -9.91
C GLN A 242 15.26 -6.50 -9.76
N TRP A 243 14.33 -5.65 -10.19
CA TRP A 243 12.89 -5.91 -10.08
C TRP A 243 12.50 -7.14 -10.90
N GLN A 244 11.86 -8.10 -10.24
CA GLN A 244 11.39 -9.34 -10.86
C GLN A 244 9.94 -9.23 -11.33
N GLY A 245 9.55 -10.02 -12.32
CA GLY A 245 8.15 -10.07 -12.76
C GLY A 245 7.64 -8.76 -13.37
N VAL A 246 8.52 -7.92 -13.91
CA VAL A 246 8.14 -6.71 -14.64
C VAL A 246 7.57 -7.11 -16.00
N SER A 247 6.34 -6.66 -16.30
CA SER A 247 5.72 -6.88 -17.61
C SER A 247 6.43 -6.08 -18.72
N ALA A 248 6.19 -6.43 -19.99
CA ALA A 248 6.74 -5.66 -21.12
C ALA A 248 6.25 -4.20 -21.11
N SER A 249 4.97 -3.96 -20.80
CA SER A 249 4.37 -2.63 -20.73
C SER A 249 4.92 -1.82 -19.53
N ALA A 250 5.14 -2.46 -18.39
CA ALA A 250 5.84 -1.84 -17.26
C ALA A 250 7.29 -1.51 -17.62
N GLY A 251 7.96 -2.34 -18.43
CA GLY A 251 9.28 -2.05 -19.00
C GLY A 251 9.29 -0.76 -19.82
N GLU A 252 8.29 -0.55 -20.70
CA GLU A 252 8.13 0.70 -21.45
C GLU A 252 7.92 1.90 -20.52
N LEU A 253 7.08 1.76 -19.49
CA LEU A 253 6.83 2.81 -18.51
C LEU A 253 8.12 3.23 -17.80
N MET A 254 8.88 2.25 -17.28
CA MET A 254 10.14 2.52 -16.59
C MET A 254 11.15 3.19 -17.52
N GLN A 255 11.29 2.75 -18.77
CA GLN A 255 12.16 3.39 -19.75
C GLN A 255 11.77 4.86 -19.98
N GLY A 256 10.47 5.16 -20.07
CA GLY A 256 9.99 6.54 -20.25
C GLY A 256 10.23 7.45 -19.03
N ILE A 257 10.41 6.90 -17.84
CA ILE A 257 10.76 7.66 -16.63
C ILE A 257 12.27 7.91 -16.53
N ILE A 258 13.08 6.97 -17.02
CA ILE A 258 14.55 7.02 -16.93
C ILE A 258 15.17 7.87 -18.05
N SER A 259 14.52 7.94 -19.22
CA SER A 259 14.97 8.71 -20.40
C SER A 259 14.89 10.22 -20.22
#